data_AF-A0A9P8UXV9-F1
#
_entry.id   AF-A0A9P8UXV9-F1
#
_cell.length_a   1.000
_cell.length_b   1.000
_cell.length_c   1.000
_cell.angle_alpha   90.00
_cell.angle_beta   90.00
_cell.angle_gamma   90.00
#
_symmetry.space_group_name_H-M   'P 1'
#
loop_
_entity.id
_entity.type
_entity.pdbx_description
1 polymer ?
#
loop_
_entity_poly.entity_id
_entity_poly.type
_entity_poly.pdbx_seq_one_letter_code
_entity_poly.pdbx_strand_id
1 'polypeptide(L)'
;CRLLGPFALLVQLALGGLALLSLVYKRWRERPQRPLKIWAFDASKQVVGSVLVHLANVFMSMLDDEPYVPNPCSFYLLNLAIDTTLGIPILIILLRVFTALVSYTPLGKPAESIQSGHYGSPPKAWWWVKQSIIYFCGLFGMKICVLVLFLLLPWIARIGDWALSWTDGNEKLQIVFVMMLFPLIMNAMQYYIIDSFIKK
;
A
#
# COMPACT_ATOMS: atom_id res chain seq x y z
N CYS A 1 18.89 3.57 13.69
CA CYS A 1 17.51 3.72 13.14
C CYS A 1 16.49 3.05 14.05
N ARG A 2 15.47 3.77 14.54
CA ARG A 2 14.34 3.21 15.31
C ARG A 2 13.03 3.49 14.58
N LEU A 3 12.38 2.46 14.03
CA LEU A 3 11.13 2.60 13.27
C LEU A 3 9.96 3.15 14.10
N LEU A 4 9.93 2.86 15.40
CA LEU A 4 8.88 3.28 16.33
C LEU A 4 9.32 4.42 17.27
N GLY A 5 10.36 5.18 16.90
CA GLY A 5 10.79 6.34 17.68
C GLY A 5 9.74 7.47 17.65
N PRO A 6 9.68 8.35 18.68
CA PRO A 6 8.71 9.46 18.72
C PRO A 6 8.83 10.40 17.51
N PHE A 7 10.05 10.62 17.01
CA PHE A 7 10.29 11.39 15.79
C PHE A 7 9.77 10.67 14.53
N ALA A 8 9.95 9.34 14.43
CA ALA A 8 9.45 8.54 13.31
C ALA A 8 7.92 8.52 13.28
N LEU A 9 7.26 8.40 14.44
CA LEU A 9 5.80 8.46 14.55
C LEU A 9 5.24 9.81 14.07
N LEU A 10 5.89 10.92 14.43
CA LEU A 10 5.49 12.25 13.94
C LEU A 10 5.58 12.33 12.41
N VAL A 11 6.68 11.84 11.84
CA VAL A 11 6.91 11.81 10.39
C VAL A 11 5.85 10.94 9.68
N GLN A 12 5.54 9.77 10.23
CA GLN A 12 4.52 8.86 9.70
C GLN A 12 3.11 9.48 9.76
N LEU A 13 2.76 10.15 10.86
CA LEU A 13 1.49 10.87 10.97
C LEU A 13 1.40 12.03 9.97
N ALA A 14 2.48 12.77 9.76
CA ALA A 14 2.53 13.83 8.76
C ALA A 14 2.32 13.28 7.34
N LEU A 15 2.98 12.16 6.99
CA LEU A 15 2.79 11.49 5.71
C LEU A 15 1.34 11.01 5.53
N GLY A 16 0.76 10.38 6.55
CA GLY A 16 -0.64 9.95 6.54
C GLY A 16 -1.61 11.12 6.35
N GLY A 17 -1.35 12.25 7.02
CA GLY A 17 -2.10 13.49 6.85
C GLY A 17 -2.01 14.04 5.43
N LEU A 18 -0.81 14.08 4.84
CA LEU A 18 -0.61 14.52 3.45
C LEU A 18 -1.32 13.59 2.45
N ALA A 19 -1.26 12.28 2.67
CA ALA A 19 -1.96 11.31 1.83
C ALA A 19 -3.49 11.51 1.88
N LEU A 20 -4.06 11.67 3.08
CA LEU A 20 -5.49 11.97 3.24
C LEU A 20 -5.88 13.31 2.61
N LEU A 21 -5.07 14.35 2.80
CA LEU A 21 -5.28 15.66 2.19
C LEU A 21 -5.28 15.56 0.66
N SER A 22 -4.40 14.74 0.08
CA SER A 22 -4.37 14.52 -1.37
C SER A 22 -5.67 13.88 -1.90
N LEU A 23 -6.28 12.95 -1.15
CA LEU A 23 -7.57 12.33 -1.50
C LEU A 23 -8.73 13.32 -1.42
N VAL A 24 -8.72 14.20 -0.43
CA VAL A 24 -9.71 15.28 -0.27
C VAL A 24 -9.56 16.30 -1.40
N TYR A 25 -8.31 16.70 -1.70
CA TYR A 25 -8.01 17.63 -2.78
C TYR A 25 -8.41 17.07 -4.15
N LYS A 26 -8.14 15.78 -4.42
CA LYS A 26 -8.61 15.09 -5.64
C LYS A 26 -10.13 15.20 -5.77
N ARG A 27 -10.87 14.85 -4.72
CA ARG A 27 -12.34 14.92 -4.71
C ARG A 27 -12.85 16.33 -5.01
N TRP A 28 -12.18 17.36 -4.47
CA TRP A 28 -12.56 18.75 -4.70
C TRP A 28 -12.37 19.17 -6.18
N ARG A 29 -11.32 18.67 -6.83
CA ARG A 29 -11.01 18.92 -8.24
C ARG A 29 -11.87 18.11 -9.22
N GLU A 30 -12.37 16.94 -8.83
CA GLU A 30 -13.25 16.12 -9.67
C GLU A 30 -14.58 16.84 -9.98
N ARG A 31 -14.97 16.86 -11.27
CA ARG A 31 -16.24 17.42 -11.76
C ARG A 31 -16.93 16.40 -12.68
N PRO A 32 -18.14 15.91 -12.36
CA PRO A 32 -18.90 16.14 -11.12
C PRO A 32 -18.26 15.47 -9.90
N GLN A 33 -18.49 16.02 -8.70
CA GLN A 33 -17.90 15.49 -7.48
C GLN A 33 -18.53 14.14 -7.09
N ARG A 34 -17.69 13.16 -6.76
CA ARG A 34 -18.16 11.85 -6.27
C ARG A 34 -18.97 12.01 -4.97
N PRO A 35 -20.12 11.30 -4.81
CA PRO A 35 -20.92 11.35 -3.60
C PRO A 35 -20.11 11.01 -2.35
N LEU A 36 -20.32 11.76 -1.26
CA LEU A 36 -19.53 11.65 -0.02
C LEU A 36 -19.46 10.22 0.54
N LYS A 37 -20.58 9.49 0.53
CA LYS A 37 -20.63 8.11 1.04
C LYS A 37 -19.76 7.14 0.23
N ILE A 38 -19.79 7.26 -1.10
CA ILE A 38 -18.99 6.41 -2.01
C ILE A 38 -17.50 6.73 -1.84
N TRP A 39 -17.17 8.03 -1.79
CA TRP A 39 -15.80 8.46 -1.54
C TRP A 39 -15.28 7.98 -0.18
N ALA A 40 -16.08 8.09 0.89
CA ALA A 40 -15.70 7.64 2.23
C ALA A 40 -15.44 6.12 2.26
N PHE A 41 -16.24 5.35 1.54
CA PHE A 41 -16.05 3.91 1.35
C PHE A 41 -14.77 3.56 0.58
N ASP A 42 -14.42 4.30 -0.47
CA ASP A 42 -13.17 4.08 -1.21
C ASP A 42 -11.95 4.50 -0.39
N ALA A 43 -12.03 5.66 0.29
CA ALA A 43 -10.96 6.17 1.14
C ALA A 43 -10.71 5.24 2.35
N SER A 44 -11.76 4.73 3.00
CA SER A 44 -11.61 3.83 4.14
C SER A 44 -10.91 2.53 3.76
N LYS A 45 -11.20 1.94 2.59
CA LYS A 45 -10.47 0.77 2.08
C LYS A 45 -8.98 1.04 1.92
N GLN A 46 -8.62 2.18 1.33
CA GLN A 46 -7.22 2.54 1.10
C GLN A 46 -6.47 2.79 2.39
N VAL A 47 -7.08 3.51 3.35
CA VAL A 47 -6.48 3.77 4.66
C VAL A 47 -6.25 2.47 5.42
N VAL A 48 -7.28 1.62 5.51
CA VAL A 48 -7.17 0.32 6.21
C VAL A 48 -6.13 -0.57 5.52
N GLY A 49 -6.14 -0.63 4.19
CA GLY A 49 -5.15 -1.39 3.42
C GLY A 49 -3.72 -0.90 3.64
N SER A 50 -3.50 0.42 3.62
CA SER A 50 -2.19 1.03 3.88
C SER A 50 -1.69 0.72 5.29
N VAL A 51 -2.56 0.79 6.31
CA VAL A 51 -2.22 0.41 7.68
C VAL A 51 -1.86 -1.06 7.78
N LEU A 52 -2.64 -1.96 7.16
CA LEU A 52 -2.37 -3.40 7.18
C LEU A 52 -1.02 -3.75 6.54
N VAL A 53 -0.73 -3.19 5.36
CA VAL A 53 0.56 -3.40 4.68
C VAL A 53 1.71 -2.81 5.51
N HIS A 54 1.53 -1.63 6.09
CA HIS A 54 2.55 -1.02 6.95
C HIS A 54 2.85 -1.89 8.17
N LEU A 55 1.82 -2.39 8.85
CA LEU A 55 1.98 -3.31 9.98
C LEU A 55 2.67 -4.61 9.56
N ALA A 56 2.32 -5.17 8.40
CA ALA A 56 2.99 -6.34 7.85
C ALA A 56 4.47 -6.07 7.55
N ASN A 57 4.82 -4.90 7.02
CA ASN A 57 6.21 -4.52 6.73
C ASN A 57 7.03 -4.35 8.00
N VAL A 58 6.45 -3.71 9.02
CA VAL A 58 7.08 -3.57 10.33
C VAL A 58 7.25 -4.94 11.00
N PHE A 59 6.22 -5.78 10.98
CA PHE A 59 6.28 -7.13 11.55
C PHE A 59 7.34 -8.00 10.85
N MET A 60 7.40 -7.97 9.52
CA MET A 60 8.45 -8.65 8.75
C MET A 60 9.85 -8.17 9.15
N SER A 61 10.03 -6.86 9.36
CA SER A 61 11.33 -6.33 9.82
C SER A 61 11.71 -6.75 11.24
N MET A 62 10.77 -7.32 12.01
CA MET A 62 11.02 -7.85 13.36
C MET A 62 11.26 -9.37 13.37
N LEU A 63 10.90 -10.09 12.30
CA LEU A 63 10.97 -11.55 12.23
C LEU A 63 12.24 -12.11 11.55
N ASP A 64 13.14 -11.26 11.04
CA ASP A 64 14.36 -11.73 10.39
C ASP A 64 15.40 -12.22 11.41
N ASP A 65 15.54 -13.56 11.49
CA ASP A 65 16.53 -14.30 12.29
C ASP A 65 17.70 -14.84 11.41
N GLU A 66 17.98 -14.21 10.27
CA GLU A 66 19.12 -14.59 9.40
C GLU A 66 20.48 -14.18 10.03
N PRO A 67 21.59 -14.92 9.77
CA PRO A 67 22.91 -14.65 10.32
C PRO A 67 23.53 -13.31 9.87
N TYR A 68 22.90 -12.62 8.91
CA TYR A 68 23.18 -11.24 8.54
C TYR A 68 21.97 -10.39 8.94
N VAL A 69 22.17 -9.41 9.83
CA VAL A 69 21.14 -8.48 10.28
C VAL A 69 21.27 -7.18 9.48
N PRO A 70 20.47 -6.95 8.41
CA PRO A 70 20.52 -5.70 7.65
C PRO A 70 20.04 -4.54 8.52
N ASN A 71 20.43 -3.31 8.17
CA ASN A 71 19.89 -2.14 8.87
C ASN A 71 18.35 -2.11 8.70
N PRO A 72 17.55 -1.97 9.79
CA PRO A 72 16.09 -1.95 9.71
C PRO A 72 15.53 -0.90 8.75
N CYS A 73 16.21 0.25 8.61
CA CYS A 73 15.85 1.29 7.64
C CYS A 73 16.11 0.83 6.18
N SER A 74 17.20 0.10 5.91
CA SER A 74 17.49 -0.48 4.59
C SER A 74 16.47 -1.54 4.20
N PHE A 75 16.16 -2.43 5.14
CA PHE A 75 15.16 -3.47 4.91
C PHE A 75 13.78 -2.85 4.66
N TYR A 76 13.36 -1.88 5.47
CA TYR A 76 12.10 -1.17 5.27
C TYR A 76 12.06 -0.43 3.92
N LEU A 77 13.15 0.27 3.54
CA LEU A 77 13.27 0.94 2.25
C LEU A 77 13.10 -0.04 1.09
N LEU A 78 13.81 -1.16 1.10
CA LEU A 78 13.72 -2.18 0.06
C LEU A 78 12.33 -2.82 0.00
N ASN A 79 11.77 -3.16 1.16
CA ASN A 79 10.45 -3.77 1.26
C ASN A 79 9.38 -2.84 0.67
N LEU A 80 9.43 -1.56 1.03
CA LEU A 80 8.56 -0.54 0.45
C LEU A 80 8.81 -0.32 -1.05
N ALA A 81 10.08 -0.28 -1.48
CA ALA A 81 10.44 -0.11 -2.89
C ALA A 81 9.87 -1.24 -3.75
N ILE A 82 9.96 -2.48 -3.28
CA ILE A 82 9.43 -3.65 -3.99
C ILE A 82 7.90 -3.68 -3.94
N ASP A 83 7.29 -3.42 -2.77
CA ASP A 83 5.83 -3.33 -2.64
C ASP A 83 5.23 -2.30 -3.60
N THR A 84 5.94 -1.19 -3.82
CA THR A 84 5.46 -0.10 -4.67
C THR A 84 5.80 -0.28 -6.15
N THR A 85 6.88 -0.98 -6.50
CA THR A 85 7.28 -1.22 -7.90
C THR A 85 6.71 -2.50 -8.48
N LEU A 86 6.95 -3.64 -7.82
CA LEU A 86 6.49 -4.96 -8.25
C LEU A 86 5.15 -5.33 -7.62
N GLY A 87 4.92 -4.88 -6.38
CA GLY A 87 3.69 -5.17 -5.67
C GLY A 87 2.45 -4.60 -6.35
N ILE A 88 2.50 -3.41 -6.97
CA ILE A 88 1.34 -2.85 -7.68
C ILE A 88 0.92 -3.71 -8.90
N PRO A 89 1.80 -4.04 -9.86
CA PRO A 89 1.43 -4.96 -10.94
C PRO A 89 0.87 -6.29 -10.43
N ILE A 90 1.52 -6.89 -9.43
CA ILE A 90 1.07 -8.15 -8.81
C ILE A 90 -0.32 -7.98 -8.21
N LEU A 91 -0.56 -6.90 -7.46
CA LEU A 91 -1.86 -6.58 -6.86
C LEU A 91 -2.92 -6.42 -7.94
N ILE A 92 -2.65 -5.69 -9.03
CA ILE A 92 -3.62 -5.51 -10.12
C ILE A 92 -4.00 -6.86 -10.74
N ILE A 93 -3.02 -7.74 -10.99
CA ILE A 93 -3.26 -9.08 -11.52
C ILE A 93 -4.08 -9.91 -10.53
N LEU A 94 -3.69 -9.94 -9.25
CA LEU A 94 -4.41 -10.67 -8.21
C LEU A 94 -5.84 -10.17 -8.03
N LEU A 95 -6.07 -8.85 -8.05
CA LEU A 95 -7.41 -8.30 -7.96
C LEU A 95 -8.27 -8.71 -9.16
N ARG A 96 -7.71 -8.75 -10.38
CA ARG A 96 -8.43 -9.26 -11.55
C ARG A 96 -8.78 -10.73 -11.40
N VAL A 97 -7.83 -11.55 -10.96
CA VAL A 97 -8.05 -12.99 -10.72
C VAL A 97 -9.08 -13.21 -9.62
N PHE A 98 -8.94 -12.59 -8.45
CA PHE A 98 -9.88 -12.75 -7.34
C PHE A 98 -11.26 -12.21 -7.68
N THR A 99 -11.38 -11.09 -8.38
CA THR A 99 -12.68 -10.57 -8.83
C THR A 99 -13.33 -11.53 -9.81
N ALA A 100 -12.57 -12.08 -10.77
CA ALA A 100 -13.07 -13.09 -11.70
C ALA A 100 -13.51 -14.36 -10.96
N LEU A 101 -12.70 -14.89 -10.04
CA LEU A 101 -13.04 -16.07 -9.24
C LEU A 101 -14.32 -15.85 -8.42
N VAL A 102 -14.42 -14.71 -7.72
CA VAL A 102 -15.63 -14.38 -6.94
C VAL A 102 -16.84 -14.19 -7.83
N SER A 103 -16.70 -13.70 -9.06
CA SER A 103 -17.81 -13.58 -10.03
C SER A 103 -18.49 -14.92 -10.36
N TYR A 104 -17.75 -16.03 -10.29
CA TYR A 104 -18.31 -17.38 -10.49
C TYR A 104 -19.02 -17.93 -9.24
N THR A 105 -18.82 -17.30 -8.08
CA THR A 105 -19.45 -17.71 -6.82
C THR A 105 -20.78 -16.97 -6.57
N PRO A 106 -21.67 -17.51 -5.72
CA PRO A 106 -22.87 -16.79 -5.30
C PRO A 106 -22.58 -15.44 -4.63
N LEU A 107 -21.40 -15.28 -4.03
CA LEU A 107 -20.95 -14.04 -3.40
C LEU A 107 -20.73 -12.92 -4.42
N GLY A 108 -20.40 -13.26 -5.67
CA GLY A 108 -20.21 -12.30 -6.76
C GLY A 108 -21.49 -11.78 -7.39
N LYS A 109 -22.67 -12.33 -7.03
CA LYS A 109 -23.96 -11.88 -7.56
C LYS A 109 -24.61 -10.82 -6.65
N PRO A 110 -25.19 -9.75 -7.22
CA PRO A 110 -25.13 -9.36 -8.62
C PRO A 110 -23.74 -8.78 -8.97
N ALA A 111 -23.36 -8.80 -10.25
CA ALA A 111 -21.99 -8.50 -10.68
C ALA A 111 -21.55 -7.05 -10.34
N GLU A 112 -22.50 -6.12 -10.23
CA GLU A 112 -22.21 -4.74 -9.82
C GLU A 112 -21.74 -4.67 -8.36
N SER A 113 -22.03 -5.69 -7.53
CA SER A 113 -21.64 -5.70 -6.12
C SER A 113 -20.13 -5.87 -5.90
N ILE A 114 -19.42 -6.47 -6.87
CA ILE A 114 -17.96 -6.65 -6.84
C ILE A 114 -17.23 -5.62 -7.70
N GLN A 115 -17.95 -4.76 -8.42
CA GLN A 115 -17.36 -3.72 -9.26
C GLN A 115 -16.83 -2.58 -8.39
N SER A 116 -15.50 -2.41 -8.40
CA SER A 116 -14.82 -1.39 -7.59
C SER A 116 -15.41 0.00 -7.80
N GLY A 117 -15.78 0.66 -6.70
CA GLY A 117 -16.32 2.02 -6.72
C GLY A 117 -17.82 2.09 -7.02
N HIS A 118 -18.49 0.96 -7.24
CA HIS A 118 -19.94 0.89 -7.34
C HIS A 118 -20.53 0.21 -6.09
N TYR A 119 -21.38 0.92 -5.35
CA TYR A 119 -22.00 0.41 -4.11
C TYR A 119 -23.53 0.36 -4.19
N GLY A 120 -24.09 0.57 -5.38
CA GLY A 120 -25.53 0.69 -5.59
C GLY A 120 -26.10 2.07 -5.23
N SER A 121 -27.40 2.24 -5.53
CA SER A 121 -28.17 3.45 -5.28
C SER A 121 -29.44 3.07 -4.49
N PRO A 122 -29.50 3.27 -3.15
CA PRO A 122 -28.51 3.88 -2.27
C PRO A 122 -27.27 2.99 -1.99
N PRO A 123 -26.13 3.57 -1.55
CA PRO A 123 -24.90 2.82 -1.27
C PRO A 123 -25.07 1.77 -0.16
N LYS A 124 -24.78 0.51 -0.47
CA LYS A 124 -24.93 -0.64 0.44
C LYS A 124 -23.61 -1.00 1.11
N ALA A 125 -23.56 -0.96 2.43
CA ALA A 125 -22.38 -1.37 3.22
C ALA A 125 -21.94 -2.82 2.93
N TRP A 126 -22.89 -3.71 2.64
CA TRP A 126 -22.57 -5.09 2.27
C TRP A 126 -21.73 -5.21 0.99
N TRP A 127 -21.97 -4.38 -0.01
CA TRP A 127 -21.18 -4.38 -1.25
C TRP A 127 -19.77 -3.83 -1.00
N TRP A 128 -19.66 -2.86 -0.09
CA TRP A 128 -18.37 -2.41 0.40
C TRP A 128 -17.58 -3.52 1.09
N VAL A 129 -18.22 -4.32 1.96
CA VAL A 129 -17.55 -5.45 2.63
C VAL A 129 -17.03 -6.46 1.60
N LYS A 130 -17.85 -6.85 0.61
CA LYS A 130 -17.42 -7.77 -0.47
C LYS A 130 -16.18 -7.25 -1.20
N GLN A 131 -16.21 -5.98 -1.63
CA GLN A 131 -15.08 -5.36 -2.33
C GLN A 131 -13.85 -5.23 -1.43
N SER A 132 -14.05 -4.94 -0.14
CA SER A 132 -12.96 -4.82 0.83
C SER A 132 -12.27 -6.16 1.07
N ILE A 133 -13.04 -7.26 1.16
CA ILE A 133 -12.48 -8.61 1.30
C ILE A 133 -11.62 -8.95 0.08
N ILE A 134 -12.14 -8.75 -1.14
CA ILE A 134 -11.36 -8.99 -2.37
C ILE A 134 -10.07 -8.15 -2.37
N TYR A 135 -10.19 -6.87 -1.98
CA TYR A 135 -9.05 -5.97 -1.92
C TYR A 135 -7.99 -6.40 -0.90
N PHE A 136 -8.40 -6.76 0.32
CA PHE A 136 -7.49 -7.19 1.39
C PHE A 136 -6.88 -8.57 1.09
N CYS A 137 -7.62 -9.50 0.49
CA CYS A 137 -7.04 -10.74 -0.02
C CYS A 137 -6.00 -10.48 -1.11
N GLY A 138 -6.26 -9.51 -2.00
CA GLY A 138 -5.31 -9.01 -2.99
C GLY A 138 -4.03 -8.47 -2.35
N LEU A 139 -4.14 -7.59 -1.36
CA LEU A 139 -3.00 -7.03 -0.63
C LEU A 139 -2.20 -8.10 0.10
N PHE A 140 -2.87 -9.05 0.75
CA PHE A 140 -2.22 -10.15 1.44
C PHE A 140 -1.50 -11.09 0.48
N GLY A 141 -2.14 -11.46 -0.63
CA GLY A 141 -1.51 -12.26 -1.68
C GLY A 141 -0.30 -11.56 -2.31
N MET A 142 -0.42 -10.26 -2.58
CA MET A 142 0.71 -9.45 -3.04
C MET A 142 1.86 -9.47 -2.04
N LYS A 143 1.55 -9.33 -0.74
CA LYS A 143 2.55 -9.37 0.32
C LYS A 143 3.28 -10.72 0.39
N ILE A 144 2.55 -11.82 0.24
CA ILE A 144 3.14 -13.16 0.16
C ILE A 144 4.06 -13.27 -1.04
N CYS A 145 3.66 -12.79 -2.22
CA CYS A 145 4.51 -12.84 -3.41
C CYS A 145 5.82 -12.05 -3.21
N VAL A 146 5.74 -10.85 -2.61
CA VAL A 146 6.93 -10.04 -2.30
C VAL A 146 7.80 -10.74 -1.25
N LEU A 147 7.21 -11.34 -0.22
CA LEU A 147 7.94 -12.11 0.78
C LEU A 147 8.72 -13.26 0.15
N VAL A 148 8.06 -14.06 -0.70
CA VAL A 148 8.70 -15.16 -1.42
C VAL A 148 9.86 -14.64 -2.29
N LEU A 149 9.72 -13.48 -2.92
CA LEU A 149 10.80 -12.87 -3.69
C LEU A 149 12.04 -12.56 -2.82
N PHE A 150 11.84 -12.03 -1.62
CA PHE A 150 12.93 -11.78 -0.67
C PHE A 150 13.63 -13.07 -0.22
N LEU A 151 12.86 -14.12 0.08
CA LEU A 151 13.39 -15.43 0.47
C LEU A 151 14.20 -16.08 -0.66
N LEU A 152 13.79 -15.90 -1.92
CA LEU A 152 14.50 -16.44 -3.08
C LEU A 152 15.74 -15.62 -3.47
N LEU A 153 15.74 -14.32 -3.20
CA LEU A 153 16.79 -13.39 -3.63
C LEU A 153 17.34 -12.58 -2.43
N PRO A 154 18.03 -13.24 -1.48
CA PRO A 154 18.53 -12.58 -0.26
C PRO A 154 19.58 -11.49 -0.54
N TRP A 155 20.25 -11.54 -1.71
CA TRP A 155 21.23 -10.54 -2.10
C TRP A 155 20.65 -9.13 -2.29
N ILE A 156 19.33 -9.01 -2.49
CA ILE A 156 18.64 -7.72 -2.64
C ILE A 156 18.84 -6.85 -1.40
N ALA A 157 18.94 -7.45 -0.20
CA ALA A 157 19.19 -6.72 1.05
C ALA A 157 20.44 -5.82 0.97
N ARG A 158 21.50 -6.30 0.30
CA ARG A 158 22.76 -5.56 0.14
C ARG A 158 22.62 -4.31 -0.72
N ILE A 159 21.67 -4.30 -1.67
CA ILE A 159 21.38 -3.13 -2.49
C ILE A 159 20.81 -2.00 -1.61
N GLY A 160 20.00 -2.35 -0.61
CA GLY A 160 19.41 -1.39 0.33
C GLY A 160 20.47 -0.72 1.19
N ASP A 161 21.42 -1.49 1.71
CA ASP A 161 22.54 -0.95 2.49
C ASP A 161 23.44 -0.06 1.63
N TRP A 162 23.74 -0.47 0.40
CA TRP A 162 24.43 0.39 -0.56
C TRP A 162 23.66 1.69 -0.82
N ALA A 163 22.34 1.60 -1.04
CA ALA A 163 21.48 2.75 -1.33
C ALA A 163 21.35 3.73 -0.15
N LEU A 164 21.57 3.29 1.09
CA LEU A 164 21.51 4.12 2.29
C LEU A 164 22.87 4.50 2.87
N SER A 165 23.97 3.96 2.35
CA SER A 165 25.33 4.26 2.82
C SER A 165 25.66 5.76 2.86
N TRP A 166 25.08 6.56 1.96
CA TRP A 166 25.24 8.03 1.95
C TRP A 166 24.58 8.74 3.14
N THR A 167 23.72 8.06 3.90
CA THR A 167 23.05 8.58 5.11
C THR A 167 23.71 8.13 6.40
N ASP A 168 24.80 7.37 6.32
CA ASP A 168 25.49 6.84 7.49
C ASP A 168 25.97 7.97 8.41
N GLY A 169 25.71 7.82 9.71
CA GLY A 169 26.05 8.81 10.74
C GLY A 169 24.95 9.83 11.05
N ASN A 170 23.85 9.89 10.31
CA ASN A 170 22.71 10.77 10.62
C ASN A 170 21.36 10.03 10.61
N GLU A 171 20.98 9.49 11.78
CA GLU A 171 19.74 8.73 11.92
C GLU A 171 18.47 9.52 11.57
N LYS A 172 18.46 10.83 11.84
CA LYS A 172 17.29 11.68 11.52
C LYS A 172 17.13 11.83 10.02
N LEU A 173 18.23 12.05 9.29
CA LEU A 173 18.23 12.13 7.83
C LEU A 173 17.74 10.81 7.22
N GLN A 174 18.25 9.68 7.71
CA GLN A 174 17.84 8.36 7.24
C GLN A 174 16.34 8.12 7.47
N ILE A 175 15.82 8.44 8.66
CA ILE A 175 14.38 8.33 8.97
C ILE A 175 13.54 9.20 8.05
N VAL A 176 13.90 10.47 7.86
CA VAL A 176 13.15 11.39 6.98
C VAL A 176 13.15 10.88 5.53
N PHE A 177 14.29 10.41 5.03
CA PHE A 177 14.38 9.88 3.68
C PHE A 177 13.52 8.61 3.50
N VAL A 178 13.72 7.61 4.36
CA VAL A 178 13.10 6.28 4.26
C VAL A 178 11.62 6.27 4.59
N MET A 179 11.17 7.09 5.55
CA MET A 179 9.80 7.07 6.07
C MET A 179 8.94 8.24 5.61
N MET A 180 9.52 9.28 4.99
CA MET A 180 8.78 10.42 4.46
C MET A 180 8.98 10.60 2.96
N LEU A 181 10.21 10.92 2.54
CA LEU A 181 10.47 11.37 1.19
C LEU A 181 10.23 10.25 0.17
N PHE A 182 10.86 9.10 0.41
CA PHE A 182 10.74 7.95 -0.49
C PHE A 182 9.28 7.45 -0.59
N PRO A 183 8.55 7.17 0.52
CA PRO A 183 7.15 6.79 0.45
C PRO A 183 6.26 7.85 -0.23
N LEU A 184 6.50 9.14 0.00
CA LEU A 184 5.71 10.20 -0.64
C LEU A 184 5.85 10.17 -2.16
N ILE A 185 7.09 10.06 -2.65
CA ILE A 185 7.37 9.97 -4.09
C ILE A 185 6.77 8.69 -4.67
N MET A 186 7.01 7.55 -4.02
CA MET A 186 6.51 6.26 -4.51
C MET A 186 4.98 6.26 -4.54
N ASN A 187 4.29 6.66 -3.46
CA ASN A 187 2.83 6.74 -3.39
C ASN A 187 2.23 7.72 -4.41
N ALA A 188 2.89 8.86 -4.66
CA ALA A 188 2.48 9.77 -5.72
C ALA A 188 2.60 9.13 -7.11
N MET A 189 3.69 8.38 -7.36
CA MET A 189 3.86 7.60 -8.57
C MET A 189 2.81 6.49 -8.68
N GLN A 190 2.51 5.77 -7.60
CA GLN A 190 1.47 4.73 -7.54
C GLN A 190 0.12 5.32 -7.97
N TYR A 191 -0.23 6.44 -7.37
CA TYR A 191 -1.48 7.15 -7.64
C TYR A 191 -1.56 7.58 -9.12
N TYR A 192 -0.46 8.11 -9.68
CA TYR A 192 -0.39 8.47 -11.09
C TYR A 192 -0.58 7.27 -12.02
N ILE A 193 0.08 6.14 -11.73
CA ILE A 193 -0.04 4.91 -12.52
C ILE A 193 -1.47 4.38 -12.48
N ILE A 194 -2.06 4.26 -11.28
CA ILE A 194 -3.43 3.75 -11.13
C ILE A 194 -4.44 4.66 -11.82
N ASP A 195 -4.33 5.99 -11.69
CA ASP A 195 -5.21 6.94 -12.36
C ASP A 195 -5.08 6.83 -13.90
N SER A 196 -3.86 6.67 -14.42
CA SER A 196 -3.60 6.46 -15.84
C SER A 196 -4.15 5.15 -16.38
N PHE A 197 -4.21 4.07 -15.58
CA PHE A 197 -4.82 2.81 -15.99
C PHE A 197 -6.34 2.81 -15.95
N ILE A 198 -6.94 3.65 -15.08
CA ILE A 198 -8.40 3.75 -14.91
C ILE A 198 -9.01 4.68 -15.97
N LYS A 199 -8.31 5.74 -16.36
CA LYS A 199 -8.72 6.60 -17.49
C LYS A 199 -8.32 5.94 -18.81
N LYS A 200 -9.19 5.07 -19.33
CA LYS A 200 -9.32 4.86 -20.77
C LYS A 200 -10.27 5.91 -21.33
#